data_AF-A0A963PJ92-F1
#
_entry.id   AF-A0A963PJ92-F1
#
_cell.length_a   1.000
_cell.length_b   1.000
_cell.length_c   1.000
_cell.angle_alpha   90.00
_cell.angle_beta   90.00
_cell.angle_gamma   90.00
#
_symmetry.space_group_name_H-M   'P 1'
#
loop_
_entity.id
_entity.type
_entity.pdbx_description
1 polymer ?
#
loop_
_entity_poly.entity_id
_entity_poly.type
_entity_poly.pdbx_seq_one_letter_code
_entity_poly.pdbx_strand_id
1 'polypeptide(L)'
;MTPDLFAAAPDPAVRAADLRALLHHHAHRYYVLDAPEIPDAEYDRLFQELQSIEREHPELLTPDSPTQRVGGKVLDGLMPVRHVVPMLSIQTETDTTSGGAEAFDARVRRELGLTATESLVEYAAELKFDGLAINLRYVSGVLVQAATRGDGETGEDVTQNIRTIGQIPLRLQGDAPEILEVRGEVYMRRDDFERLNERQREKGEKTYINPRNTAAGAVRQLDPAVTAQRPLSFFAYGLGAVRGWTLPATHSGLLDALAAFGLPVCEDRCVALGAEGLVAFHKQIEVRRDALPFDIDGVVYKVNSLALQRELGFKTREPRWAVAHKYPAQEQ
;
A
#
# COMPACT_ATOMS: atom_id res chain seq x y z
N MET A 1 -11.91 49.35 11.12
CA MET A 1 -10.91 48.42 11.71
C MET A 1 -9.69 48.49 10.81
N THR A 2 -8.66 49.19 11.26
CA THR A 2 -7.35 49.22 10.61
C THR A 2 -6.74 47.82 10.69
N PRO A 3 -6.23 47.23 9.58
CA PRO A 3 -5.45 46.02 9.68
C PRO A 3 -4.23 46.33 10.55
N ASP A 4 -3.96 45.49 11.53
CA ASP A 4 -2.78 45.61 12.37
C ASP A 4 -1.53 45.37 11.50
N LEU A 5 -0.88 46.47 11.10
CA LEU A 5 0.35 46.48 10.30
C LEU A 5 1.57 45.91 11.06
N PHE A 6 1.41 45.53 12.33
CA PHE A 6 2.46 44.98 13.19
C PHE A 6 2.20 43.54 13.65
N ALA A 7 1.26 42.82 13.05
CA ALA A 7 1.23 41.37 13.21
C ALA A 7 2.55 40.80 12.68
N ALA A 8 3.48 40.48 13.60
CA ALA A 8 4.77 39.90 13.27
C ALA A 8 4.52 38.69 12.37
N ALA A 9 5.33 38.56 11.30
CA ALA A 9 5.27 37.38 10.46
C ALA A 9 5.32 36.13 11.36
N PRO A 10 4.45 35.13 11.13
CA PRO A 10 4.41 33.94 11.97
C PRO A 10 5.82 33.33 12.05
N ASP A 11 6.21 32.89 13.25
CA ASP A 11 7.48 32.19 13.48
C ASP A 11 7.69 31.13 12.37
N PRO A 12 8.82 31.17 11.62
CA PRO A 12 9.10 30.23 10.55
C PRO A 12 8.92 28.77 10.97
N ALA A 13 9.24 28.42 12.22
CA ALA A 13 9.05 27.07 12.74
C ALA A 13 7.56 26.68 12.83
N VAL A 14 6.73 27.58 13.33
CA VAL A 14 5.27 27.38 13.41
C VAL A 14 4.68 27.31 12.00
N ARG A 15 5.06 28.24 11.12
CA ARG A 15 4.56 28.26 9.75
C ARG A 15 4.96 27.02 8.96
N ALA A 16 6.20 26.54 9.09
CA ALA A 16 6.65 25.31 8.46
C ALA A 16 5.90 24.07 8.98
N ALA A 17 5.55 24.02 10.27
CA ALA A 17 4.74 22.95 10.83
C ALA A 17 3.30 22.98 10.26
N ASP A 18 2.68 24.15 10.20
CA ASP A 18 1.33 24.33 9.63
C ASP A 18 1.29 23.96 8.15
N LEU A 19 2.27 24.42 7.36
CA LEU A 19 2.37 24.10 5.93
C LEU A 19 2.54 22.61 5.70
N ARG A 20 3.38 21.92 6.48
CA ARG A 20 3.52 20.46 6.42
C ARG A 20 2.18 19.77 6.70
N ALA A 21 1.48 20.17 7.76
CA ALA A 21 0.18 19.60 8.09
C ALA A 21 -0.86 19.79 6.98
N LEU A 22 -0.97 21.01 6.41
CA LEU A 22 -1.87 21.32 5.30
C LEU A 22 -1.53 20.53 4.04
N LEU A 23 -0.25 20.49 3.66
CA LEU A 23 0.20 19.77 2.48
C LEU A 23 -0.01 18.25 2.63
N HIS A 24 0.22 17.68 3.81
CA HIS A 24 -0.10 16.26 4.06
C HIS A 24 -1.60 15.98 3.96
N HIS A 25 -2.44 16.85 4.53
CA HIS A 25 -3.90 16.74 4.43
C HIS A 25 -4.36 16.79 2.97
N HIS A 26 -3.95 17.81 2.21
CA HIS A 26 -4.35 17.95 0.82
C HIS A 26 -3.75 16.87 -0.09
N ALA A 27 -2.53 16.39 0.18
CA ALA A 27 -1.96 15.25 -0.51
C ALA A 27 -2.78 13.98 -0.27
N HIS A 28 -3.27 13.73 0.95
CA HIS A 28 -4.15 12.60 1.23
C HIS A 28 -5.50 12.74 0.48
N ARG A 29 -6.12 13.92 0.53
CA ARG A 29 -7.37 14.20 -0.20
C ARG A 29 -7.22 13.98 -1.71
N TYR A 30 -6.09 14.40 -2.28
CA TYR A 30 -5.81 14.28 -3.70
C TYR A 30 -5.44 12.84 -4.10
N TYR A 31 -4.43 12.24 -3.48
CA TYR A 31 -3.85 10.97 -3.94
C TYR A 31 -4.58 9.72 -3.43
N VAL A 32 -5.21 9.79 -2.25
CA VAL A 32 -5.81 8.61 -1.60
C VAL A 32 -7.33 8.64 -1.72
N LEU A 33 -7.96 9.79 -1.48
CA LEU A 33 -9.42 9.92 -1.46
C LEU A 33 -10.03 10.37 -2.79
N ASP A 34 -9.20 10.73 -3.79
CA ASP A 34 -9.63 11.25 -5.08
C ASP A 34 -10.69 12.38 -4.95
N ALA A 35 -10.49 13.26 -3.96
CA ALA A 35 -11.45 14.28 -3.56
C ALA A 35 -10.73 15.56 -3.10
N PRO A 36 -10.00 16.25 -4.00
CA PRO A 36 -9.24 17.45 -3.65
C PRO A 36 -10.15 18.58 -3.17
N GLU A 37 -9.66 19.35 -2.19
CA GLU A 37 -10.38 20.50 -1.60
C GLU A 37 -9.90 21.86 -2.13
N ILE A 38 -8.68 21.89 -2.66
CA ILE A 38 -8.04 23.09 -3.19
C ILE A 38 -7.54 22.83 -4.61
N PRO A 39 -7.46 23.86 -5.47
CA PRO A 39 -6.85 23.74 -6.79
C PRO A 39 -5.35 23.47 -6.71
N ASP A 40 -4.79 22.82 -7.74
CA ASP A 40 -3.36 22.50 -7.83
C ASP A 40 -2.46 23.73 -7.63
N ALA A 41 -2.83 24.88 -8.22
CA ALA A 41 -2.09 26.13 -8.08
C ALA A 41 -1.97 26.62 -6.62
N GLU A 42 -2.97 26.33 -5.78
CA GLU A 42 -2.96 26.69 -4.36
C GLU A 42 -2.08 25.72 -3.57
N TYR A 43 -2.12 24.41 -3.89
CA TYR A 43 -1.21 23.43 -3.32
C TYR A 43 0.25 23.78 -3.65
N ASP A 44 0.54 24.12 -4.91
CA ASP A 44 1.87 24.53 -5.37
C ASP A 44 2.36 25.78 -4.65
N ARG A 45 1.48 26.76 -4.39
CA ARG A 45 1.81 27.97 -3.63
C ARG A 45 2.25 27.63 -2.20
N LEU A 46 1.48 26.79 -1.50
CA LEU A 46 1.81 26.34 -0.14
C LEU A 46 3.12 25.54 -0.12
N PHE A 47 3.35 24.70 -1.14
CA PHE A 47 4.56 23.90 -1.28
C PHE A 47 5.80 24.76 -1.51
N GLN A 48 5.72 25.76 -2.39
CA GLN A 48 6.80 26.72 -2.65
C GLN A 48 7.13 27.56 -1.41
N GLU A 49 6.11 27.95 -0.64
CA GLU A 49 6.31 28.65 0.63
C GLU A 49 7.11 27.79 1.63
N LEU A 50 6.72 26.52 1.80
CA LEU A 50 7.44 25.58 2.66
C LEU A 50 8.89 25.40 2.20
N GLN A 51 9.11 25.24 0.88
CA GLN A 51 10.44 25.13 0.30
C GLN A 51 11.31 26.36 0.56
N SER A 52 10.74 27.57 0.56
CA SER A 52 11.51 28.78 0.89
C SER A 52 11.93 28.78 2.34
N ILE A 53 11.00 28.48 3.25
CA ILE A 53 11.28 28.42 4.69
C ILE A 53 12.36 27.38 4.98
N GLU A 54 12.27 26.16 4.46
CA GLU A 54 13.26 25.11 4.70
C GLU A 54 14.63 25.42 4.06
N ARG A 55 14.67 26.25 3.01
CA ARG A 55 15.92 26.73 2.42
C ARG A 55 16.59 27.80 3.26
N GLU A 56 15.81 28.72 3.81
CA GLU A 56 16.27 29.82 4.68
C GLU A 56 16.62 29.32 6.09
N HIS A 57 15.92 28.27 6.54
CA HIS A 57 16.06 27.63 7.85
C HIS A 57 16.28 26.11 7.71
N PRO A 58 17.48 25.65 7.29
CA PRO A 58 17.76 24.22 7.10
C PRO A 58 17.54 23.36 8.35
N GLU A 59 17.61 23.94 9.54
CA GLU A 59 17.31 23.30 10.82
C GLU A 59 15.83 22.90 11.00
N LEU A 60 14.92 23.48 10.22
CA LEU A 60 13.49 23.16 10.23
C LEU A 60 13.13 22.01 9.27
N LEU A 61 14.08 21.57 8.44
CA LEU A 61 13.88 20.45 7.53
C LEU A 61 13.66 19.16 8.32
N THR A 62 12.60 18.43 7.97
CA THR A 62 12.25 17.17 8.65
C THR A 62 12.16 16.01 7.66
N PRO A 63 12.49 14.76 8.08
CA PRO A 63 12.53 13.61 7.17
C PRO A 63 11.20 13.26 6.49
N ASP A 64 10.09 13.73 7.06
CA ASP A 64 8.71 13.56 6.60
C ASP A 64 8.16 14.76 5.85
N SER A 65 8.93 15.84 5.69
CA SER A 65 8.46 17.02 4.96
C SER A 65 8.07 16.65 3.51
N PRO A 66 6.95 17.16 2.96
CA PRO A 66 6.55 16.93 1.58
C PRO A 66 7.64 17.27 0.56
N THR A 67 8.54 18.22 0.88
CA THR A 67 9.65 18.63 0.02
C THR A 67 10.72 17.54 -0.14
N GLN A 68 10.72 16.53 0.73
CA GLN A 68 11.66 15.41 0.74
C GLN A 68 11.18 14.21 -0.09
N ARG A 69 10.04 14.30 -0.80
CA ARG A 69 9.51 13.20 -1.61
C ARG A 69 10.37 12.88 -2.83
N VAL A 70 10.80 13.92 -3.54
CA VAL A 70 11.61 13.83 -4.76
C VAL A 70 12.91 14.57 -4.49
N GLY A 71 13.88 13.86 -3.94
CA GLY A 71 15.18 14.40 -3.59
C GLY A 71 16.16 13.28 -3.28
N GLY A 72 17.44 13.51 -3.54
CA GLY A 72 18.49 12.53 -3.32
C GLY A 72 19.48 12.45 -4.48
N LYS A 73 20.66 11.89 -4.20
CA LYS A 73 21.60 11.52 -5.25
C LYS A 73 21.16 10.20 -5.87
N VAL A 74 21.56 9.99 -7.12
CA VAL A 74 21.52 8.66 -7.73
C VAL A 74 22.24 7.69 -6.79
N LEU A 75 21.57 6.59 -6.46
CA LEU A 75 22.10 5.57 -5.56
C LEU A 75 23.19 4.77 -6.27
N ASP A 76 24.28 4.46 -5.57
CA ASP A 76 25.34 3.57 -6.09
C ASP A 76 24.85 2.12 -6.22
N GLY A 77 23.79 1.76 -5.51
CA GLY A 77 23.15 0.45 -5.50
C GLY A 77 22.00 0.39 -4.50
N LEU A 78 21.14 -0.62 -4.62
CA LEU A 78 20.11 -0.91 -3.63
C LEU A 78 20.69 -1.81 -2.54
N MET A 79 20.58 -1.39 -1.27
CA MET A 79 21.16 -2.11 -0.14
C MET A 79 20.25 -3.24 0.33
N PRO A 80 20.77 -4.39 0.76
CA PRO A 80 19.95 -5.45 1.32
C PRO A 80 19.35 -5.04 2.67
N VAL A 81 18.08 -5.35 2.88
CA VAL A 81 17.34 -5.10 4.12
C VAL A 81 16.75 -6.40 4.63
N ARG A 82 17.13 -6.80 5.85
CA ARG A 82 16.51 -7.96 6.50
C ARG A 82 15.18 -7.55 7.15
N HIS A 83 14.11 -8.24 6.79
CA HIS A 83 12.79 -8.00 7.38
C HIS A 83 12.76 -8.44 8.85
N VAL A 84 12.18 -7.61 9.73
CA VAL A 84 12.03 -7.94 11.16
C VAL A 84 11.11 -9.15 11.34
N VAL A 85 10.00 -9.16 10.59
CA VAL A 85 9.12 -10.32 10.43
C VAL A 85 9.23 -10.78 8.97
N PRO A 86 9.55 -12.05 8.69
CA PRO A 86 9.63 -12.55 7.31
C PRO A 86 8.34 -12.28 6.52
N MET A 87 8.48 -11.84 5.26
CA MET A 87 7.42 -11.71 4.28
C MET A 87 7.17 -13.05 3.61
N LEU A 88 6.14 -13.73 4.08
CA LEU A 88 5.80 -15.08 3.66
C LEU A 88 5.00 -15.11 2.36
N SER A 89 5.13 -16.18 1.60
CA SER A 89 4.24 -16.47 0.48
C SER A 89 2.90 -16.98 1.00
N ILE A 90 1.87 -16.86 0.18
CA ILE A 90 0.55 -17.44 0.44
C ILE A 90 0.40 -18.63 -0.50
N GLN A 91 -0.19 -19.73 0.01
CA GLN A 91 -0.52 -20.89 -0.81
C GLN A 91 -1.40 -20.45 -1.98
N THR A 92 -1.08 -20.92 -3.19
CA THR A 92 -1.93 -20.72 -4.37
C THR A 92 -2.92 -21.87 -4.49
N GLU A 93 -4.20 -21.55 -4.60
CA GLU A 93 -5.23 -22.49 -5.03
C GLU A 93 -5.32 -22.46 -6.56
N THR A 94 -5.20 -23.65 -7.15
CA THR A 94 -5.11 -23.84 -8.60
C THR A 94 -6.41 -24.32 -9.21
N ASP A 95 -7.33 -24.88 -8.40
CA ASP A 95 -8.71 -25.01 -8.83
C ASP A 95 -9.32 -23.61 -8.92
N THR A 96 -9.62 -23.14 -10.13
CA THR A 96 -10.16 -21.80 -10.37
C THR A 96 -11.69 -21.76 -10.31
N THR A 97 -12.34 -22.86 -9.92
CA THR A 97 -13.80 -22.98 -9.82
C THR A 97 -14.26 -22.74 -8.38
N SER A 98 -15.57 -22.90 -8.10
CA SER A 98 -16.06 -22.81 -6.71
C SER A 98 -15.40 -23.84 -5.78
N GLY A 99 -14.93 -24.97 -6.33
CA GLY A 99 -14.27 -26.04 -5.59
C GLY A 99 -13.03 -25.57 -4.83
N GLY A 100 -12.27 -24.60 -5.37
CA GLY A 100 -11.11 -24.03 -4.68
C GLY A 100 -11.47 -23.30 -3.37
N ALA A 101 -12.53 -22.50 -3.40
CA ALA A 101 -13.04 -21.80 -2.22
C ALA A 101 -13.65 -22.77 -1.19
N GLU A 102 -14.43 -23.74 -1.66
CA GLU A 102 -15.03 -24.79 -0.81
C GLU A 102 -13.96 -25.64 -0.12
N ALA A 103 -12.90 -26.02 -0.84
CA ALA A 103 -11.78 -26.79 -0.30
C ALA A 103 -10.97 -26.00 0.74
N PHE A 104 -10.81 -24.69 0.56
CA PHE A 104 -10.17 -23.83 1.54
C PHE A 104 -10.99 -23.76 2.84
N ASP A 105 -12.29 -23.46 2.76
CA ASP A 105 -13.15 -23.40 3.94
C ASP A 105 -13.19 -24.74 4.69
N ALA A 106 -13.38 -25.84 3.96
CA ALA A 106 -13.38 -27.19 4.54
C ALA A 106 -12.05 -27.52 5.26
N ARG A 107 -10.92 -27.04 4.73
CA ARG A 107 -9.60 -27.19 5.37
C ARG A 107 -9.50 -26.37 6.65
N VAL A 108 -9.88 -25.10 6.62
CA VAL A 108 -9.86 -24.21 7.79
C VAL A 108 -10.74 -24.75 8.90
N ARG A 109 -11.99 -25.13 8.59
CA ARG A 109 -12.92 -25.70 9.57
C ARG A 109 -12.36 -26.96 10.22
N ARG A 110 -11.79 -27.87 9.43
CA ARG A 110 -11.17 -29.10 9.95
C ARG A 110 -9.98 -28.81 10.88
N GLU A 111 -9.13 -27.86 10.55
CA GLU A 111 -7.96 -27.51 11.38
C GLU A 111 -8.37 -26.82 12.68
N LEU A 112 -9.48 -26.07 12.69
CA LEU A 112 -10.09 -25.50 13.89
C LEU A 112 -10.97 -26.49 14.67
N GLY A 113 -11.13 -27.73 14.20
CA GLY A 113 -11.99 -28.73 14.83
C GLY A 113 -13.50 -28.43 14.74
N LEU A 114 -13.91 -27.55 13.83
CA LEU A 114 -15.30 -27.13 13.66
C LEU A 114 -16.13 -28.21 12.93
N THR A 115 -17.24 -28.58 13.54
CA THR A 115 -18.29 -29.46 13.05
C THR A 115 -19.32 -28.69 12.21
N ALA A 116 -20.24 -29.38 11.54
CA ALA A 116 -21.28 -28.75 10.71
C ALA A 116 -22.29 -27.91 11.52
N THR A 117 -22.40 -28.13 12.83
CA THR A 117 -23.32 -27.40 13.72
C THR A 117 -22.75 -26.11 14.29
N GLU A 118 -21.44 -25.90 14.17
CA GLU A 118 -20.78 -24.66 14.61
C GLU A 118 -20.91 -23.55 13.56
N SER A 119 -20.87 -22.31 14.05
CA SER A 119 -21.01 -21.09 13.23
C SER A 119 -20.08 -21.09 12.02
N LEU A 120 -20.51 -20.35 10.98
CA LEU A 120 -19.68 -20.12 9.80
C LEU A 120 -18.42 -19.34 10.18
N VAL A 121 -17.32 -19.66 9.51
CA VAL A 121 -16.06 -18.90 9.65
C VAL A 121 -16.21 -17.61 8.85
N GLU A 122 -15.81 -16.49 9.45
CA GLU A 122 -15.67 -15.23 8.74
C GLU A 122 -14.32 -15.16 8.03
N TYR A 123 -14.33 -14.70 6.79
CA TYR A 123 -13.15 -14.47 5.98
C TYR A 123 -13.09 -13.01 5.52
N ALA A 124 -11.94 -12.38 5.62
CA ALA A 124 -11.65 -11.17 4.85
C ALA A 124 -11.23 -11.60 3.44
N ALA A 125 -11.99 -11.16 2.44
CA ALA A 125 -11.70 -11.41 1.04
C ALA A 125 -11.23 -10.12 0.37
N GLU A 126 -10.08 -10.18 -0.31
CA GLU A 126 -9.40 -9.05 -0.93
C GLU A 126 -8.98 -9.39 -2.37
N LEU A 127 -8.70 -8.37 -3.17
CA LEU A 127 -8.13 -8.57 -4.51
C LEU A 127 -6.66 -9.03 -4.42
N LYS A 128 -6.26 -9.91 -5.33
CA LYS A 128 -4.85 -10.29 -5.50
C LYS A 128 -4.20 -9.42 -6.57
N PHE A 129 -3.63 -8.30 -6.15
CA PHE A 129 -2.97 -7.34 -7.04
C PHE A 129 -1.78 -7.97 -7.77
N ASP A 130 -1.63 -7.63 -9.05
CA ASP A 130 -0.50 -8.06 -9.86
C ASP A 130 0.61 -6.99 -9.87
N GLY A 131 1.39 -6.94 -8.79
CA GLY A 131 2.43 -5.92 -8.62
C GLY A 131 3.71 -6.42 -7.96
N LEU A 132 4.33 -5.54 -7.18
CA LEU A 132 5.50 -5.81 -6.36
C LEU A 132 5.18 -5.58 -4.88
N ALA A 133 5.30 -6.64 -4.08
CA ALA A 133 5.15 -6.56 -2.63
C ALA A 133 6.24 -5.68 -1.98
N ILE A 134 5.78 -4.75 -1.13
CA ILE A 134 6.60 -3.78 -0.39
C ILE A 134 6.27 -3.85 1.12
N ASN A 135 7.30 -3.69 1.94
CA ASN A 135 7.19 -3.43 3.39
C ASN A 135 7.55 -1.96 3.65
N LEU A 136 6.64 -1.21 4.29
CA LEU A 136 6.81 0.16 4.73
C LEU A 136 6.99 0.20 6.24
N ARG A 137 8.12 0.71 6.71
CA ARG A 137 8.41 0.84 8.13
C ARG A 137 8.22 2.27 8.59
N TYR A 138 7.26 2.46 9.49
CA TYR A 138 7.01 3.70 10.20
C TYR A 138 7.53 3.62 11.63
N VAL A 139 8.20 4.68 12.08
CA VAL A 139 8.63 4.86 13.47
C VAL A 139 8.04 6.15 13.99
N SER A 140 7.25 6.07 15.06
CA SER A 140 6.48 7.21 15.60
C SER A 140 5.72 7.97 14.50
N GLY A 141 5.08 7.20 13.61
CA GLY A 141 4.31 7.71 12.48
C GLY A 141 5.10 8.17 11.26
N VAL A 142 6.43 8.26 11.29
CA VAL A 142 7.24 8.73 10.13
C VAL A 142 7.77 7.55 9.32
N LEU A 143 7.66 7.61 7.98
CA LEU A 143 8.23 6.62 7.07
C LEU A 143 9.76 6.70 7.09
N VAL A 144 10.39 5.72 7.71
CA VAL A 144 11.86 5.67 7.86
C VAL A 144 12.52 4.69 6.90
N GLN A 145 11.81 3.67 6.42
CA GLN A 145 12.35 2.69 5.48
C GLN A 145 11.25 2.05 4.65
N ALA A 146 11.54 1.75 3.38
CA ALA A 146 10.73 0.85 2.56
C ALA A 146 11.63 -0.20 1.90
N ALA A 147 11.18 -1.46 1.93
CA ALA A 147 11.93 -2.58 1.39
C ALA A 147 11.08 -3.45 0.46
N THR A 148 11.70 -3.95 -0.61
CA THR A 148 11.07 -4.97 -1.46
C THR A 148 10.92 -6.29 -0.69
N ARG A 149 10.08 -7.21 -1.19
CA ARG A 149 9.99 -8.55 -0.59
C ARG A 149 11.30 -9.33 -0.66
N GLY A 150 11.99 -9.27 -1.80
CA GLY A 150 13.11 -10.16 -2.13
C GLY A 150 12.74 -11.64 -1.97
N ASP A 151 13.54 -12.38 -1.21
CA ASP A 151 13.33 -13.80 -0.89
C ASP A 151 12.36 -14.04 0.29
N GLY A 152 11.79 -12.95 0.83
CA GLY A 152 10.90 -12.97 1.98
C GLY A 152 11.61 -12.81 3.33
N GLU A 153 12.92 -13.02 3.41
CA GLU A 153 13.73 -12.70 4.60
C GLU A 153 14.55 -11.43 4.39
N THR A 154 15.10 -11.26 3.19
CA THR A 154 15.90 -10.11 2.78
C THR A 154 15.34 -9.50 1.51
N GLY A 155 15.05 -8.21 1.58
CA GLY A 155 14.66 -7.34 0.47
C GLY A 155 15.76 -6.36 0.07
N GLU A 156 15.38 -5.40 -0.76
CA GLU A 156 16.22 -4.26 -1.16
C GLU A 156 15.62 -2.97 -0.61
N ASP A 157 16.46 -2.08 -0.06
CA ASP A 157 16.05 -0.73 0.36
C ASP A 157 15.68 0.10 -0.86
N VAL A 158 14.40 0.47 -0.93
CA VAL A 158 13.80 1.27 -2.00
C VAL A 158 13.13 2.51 -1.43
N THR A 159 13.57 2.97 -0.25
CA THR A 159 12.93 4.05 0.51
C THR A 159 12.75 5.32 -0.33
N GLN A 160 13.79 5.74 -1.07
CA GLN A 160 13.72 6.95 -1.90
C GLN A 160 12.72 6.82 -3.05
N ASN A 161 12.65 5.65 -3.68
CA ASN A 161 11.72 5.38 -4.78
C ASN A 161 10.26 5.32 -4.28
N ILE A 162 10.06 4.76 -3.10
CA ILE A 162 8.72 4.66 -2.49
C ILE A 162 8.22 6.03 -2.02
N ARG A 163 9.09 6.94 -1.57
CA ARG A 163 8.72 8.32 -1.21
C ARG A 163 8.12 9.11 -2.38
N THR A 164 8.43 8.74 -3.62
CA THR A 164 7.87 9.41 -4.81
C THR A 164 6.41 9.02 -5.08
N ILE A 165 5.89 7.98 -4.42
CA ILE A 165 4.49 7.54 -4.56
C ILE A 165 3.61 8.44 -3.68
N GLY A 166 2.86 9.35 -4.29
CA GLY A 166 2.02 10.34 -3.59
C GLY A 166 1.00 9.73 -2.63
N GLN A 167 0.48 8.54 -2.95
CA GLN A 167 -0.48 7.80 -2.12
C GLN A 167 0.12 7.30 -0.80
N ILE A 168 1.43 7.11 -0.73
CA ILE A 168 2.10 6.62 0.47
C ILE A 168 2.40 7.83 1.37
N PRO A 169 1.80 7.93 2.56
CA PRO A 169 2.04 9.04 3.46
C PRO A 169 3.48 9.01 3.99
N LEU A 170 4.16 10.16 4.03
CA LEU A 170 5.46 10.25 4.75
C LEU A 170 5.28 10.26 6.27
N ARG A 171 4.10 10.72 6.73
CA ARG A 171 3.65 10.69 8.12
C ARG A 171 2.23 10.13 8.19
N LEU A 172 2.02 9.13 9.04
CA LEU A 172 0.70 8.58 9.34
C LEU A 172 -0.19 9.62 10.04
N GLN A 173 -1.49 9.55 9.78
CA GLN A 173 -2.49 10.40 10.43
C GLN A 173 -2.84 9.87 11.82
N GLY A 174 -3.30 10.74 12.72
CA GLY A 174 -3.74 10.35 14.06
C GLY A 174 -2.62 9.82 14.97
N ASP A 175 -2.99 9.04 15.98
CA ASP A 175 -2.08 8.49 16.98
C ASP A 175 -1.33 7.27 16.45
N ALA A 176 -0.22 7.54 15.78
CA ALA A 176 0.59 6.50 15.16
C ALA A 176 1.31 5.60 16.20
N PRO A 177 1.44 4.29 15.94
CA PRO A 177 2.22 3.39 16.76
C PRO A 177 3.71 3.78 16.84
N GLU A 178 4.39 3.28 17.88
CA GLU A 178 5.84 3.45 18.02
C GLU A 178 6.59 2.80 16.85
N ILE A 179 6.18 1.59 16.47
CA ILE A 179 6.62 0.92 15.23
C ILE A 179 5.38 0.36 14.54
N LEU A 180 5.25 0.67 13.25
CA LEU A 180 4.27 0.03 12.37
C LEU A 180 4.95 -0.35 11.05
N GLU A 181 5.05 -1.64 10.78
CA GLU A 181 5.36 -2.14 9.43
C GLU A 181 4.07 -2.48 8.70
N VAL A 182 3.86 -1.83 7.56
CA VAL A 182 2.72 -2.02 6.67
C VAL A 182 3.18 -2.75 5.43
N ARG A 183 2.49 -3.84 5.09
CA ARG A 183 2.73 -4.59 3.85
C ARG A 183 1.65 -4.26 2.84
N GLY A 184 2.08 -4.11 1.61
CA GLY A 184 1.19 -3.80 0.51
C GLY A 184 1.79 -4.15 -0.84
N GLU A 185 1.04 -3.84 -1.89
CA GLU A 185 1.47 -4.05 -3.27
C GLU A 185 1.67 -2.69 -3.94
N VAL A 186 2.85 -2.46 -4.53
CA VAL A 186 3.03 -1.39 -5.50
C VAL A 186 2.64 -1.90 -6.87
N TYR A 187 1.80 -1.14 -7.56
CA TYR A 187 1.28 -1.48 -8.88
C TYR A 187 1.23 -0.23 -9.77
N MET A 188 0.86 -0.42 -11.03
CA MET A 188 0.60 0.66 -11.98
C MET A 188 -0.81 0.51 -12.51
N ARG A 189 -1.59 1.60 -12.50
CA ARG A 189 -2.92 1.59 -13.10
C ARG A 189 -2.82 1.41 -14.62
N ARG A 190 -3.84 0.80 -15.24
CA ARG A 190 -3.87 0.48 -16.67
C ARG A 190 -3.83 1.73 -17.54
N ASP A 191 -4.62 2.75 -17.21
CA ASP A 191 -4.63 4.04 -17.89
C ASP A 191 -3.30 4.79 -17.76
N ASP A 192 -2.66 4.70 -16.60
CA ASP A 192 -1.34 5.24 -16.33
C ASP A 192 -0.24 4.53 -17.15
N PHE A 193 -0.33 3.20 -17.26
CA PHE A 193 0.54 2.40 -18.11
C PHE A 193 0.36 2.72 -19.60
N GLU A 194 -0.87 2.83 -20.08
CA GLU A 194 -1.14 3.19 -21.48
C GLU A 194 -0.63 4.60 -21.81
N ARG A 195 -0.83 5.56 -20.90
CA ARG A 195 -0.29 6.92 -21.07
C ARG A 195 1.24 6.92 -21.07
N LEU A 196 1.88 6.09 -20.25
CA LEU A 196 3.33 5.93 -20.26
C LEU A 196 3.80 5.35 -21.60
N ASN A 197 3.13 4.32 -22.12
CA ASN A 197 3.47 3.73 -23.42
C ASN A 197 3.23 4.68 -24.59
N GLU A 198 2.19 5.51 -24.53
CA GLU A 198 1.95 6.52 -25.57
C GLU A 198 3.09 7.53 -25.65
N ARG A 199 3.57 8.02 -24.50
CA ARG A 199 4.76 8.89 -24.45
C ARG A 199 6.01 8.20 -25.01
N GLN A 200 6.17 6.89 -24.83
CA GLN A 200 7.27 6.14 -25.45
C GLN A 200 7.12 6.08 -26.97
N ARG A 201 5.90 5.85 -27.48
CA ARG A 201 5.59 5.83 -28.92
C ARG A 201 5.86 7.19 -29.57
N GLU A 202 5.45 8.28 -28.93
CA GLU A 202 5.72 9.66 -29.40
C GLU A 202 7.22 9.96 -29.53
N LYS A 203 8.05 9.34 -28.68
CA LYS A 203 9.53 9.47 -28.72
C LYS A 203 10.21 8.47 -29.66
N GLY A 204 9.47 7.53 -30.26
CA GLY A 204 10.04 6.43 -31.04
C GLY A 204 10.83 5.41 -30.20
N GLU A 205 10.60 5.37 -28.89
CA GLU A 205 11.26 4.47 -27.96
C GLU A 205 10.50 3.15 -27.80
N LYS A 206 11.17 2.14 -27.24
CA LYS A 206 10.53 0.85 -26.95
C LYS A 206 9.46 1.02 -25.87
N THR A 207 8.29 0.44 -26.11
CA THR A 207 7.20 0.38 -25.13
C THR A 207 7.46 -0.67 -24.06
N TYR A 208 6.80 -0.49 -22.92
CA TYR A 208 6.78 -1.44 -21.83
C TYR A 208 5.78 -2.58 -22.12
N ILE A 209 6.06 -3.77 -21.57
CA ILE A 209 5.34 -5.01 -21.92
C ILE A 209 4.08 -5.20 -21.07
N ASN A 210 4.16 -5.00 -19.75
CA ASN A 210 3.02 -5.12 -18.85
C ASN A 210 3.17 -4.21 -17.61
N PRO A 211 2.06 -3.88 -16.93
CA PRO A 211 2.08 -3.02 -15.73
C PRO A 211 2.96 -3.58 -14.60
N ARG A 212 2.87 -4.88 -14.30
CA ARG A 212 3.63 -5.54 -13.22
C ARG A 212 5.14 -5.32 -13.34
N ASN A 213 5.72 -5.64 -14.50
CA ASN A 213 7.15 -5.52 -14.75
C ASN A 213 7.60 -4.06 -14.79
N THR A 214 6.75 -3.18 -15.31
CA THR A 214 7.01 -1.73 -15.31
C THR A 214 7.06 -1.17 -13.90
N ALA A 215 6.09 -1.54 -13.05
CA ALA A 215 6.06 -1.14 -11.65
C ALA A 215 7.28 -1.68 -10.88
N ALA A 216 7.58 -2.98 -11.02
CA ALA A 216 8.74 -3.58 -10.37
C ALA A 216 10.07 -2.95 -10.83
N GLY A 217 10.21 -2.66 -12.13
CA GLY A 217 11.39 -1.98 -12.67
C GLY A 217 11.49 -0.51 -12.24
N ALA A 218 10.36 0.18 -12.04
CA ALA A 218 10.33 1.55 -11.54
C ALA A 218 10.74 1.65 -10.07
N VAL A 219 10.26 0.73 -9.23
CA VAL A 219 10.59 0.68 -7.80
C VAL A 219 12.09 0.41 -7.56
N ARG A 220 12.78 -0.24 -8.51
CA ARG A 220 14.19 -0.62 -8.40
C ARG A 220 15.14 0.28 -9.19
N GLN A 221 14.70 1.48 -9.60
CA GLN A 221 15.60 2.44 -10.23
C GLN A 221 16.62 2.97 -9.22
N LEU A 222 17.85 3.22 -9.67
CA LEU A 222 18.87 3.85 -8.83
C LEU A 222 18.66 5.36 -8.70
N ASP A 223 18.01 5.97 -9.69
CA ASP A 223 17.63 7.37 -9.66
C ASP A 223 16.13 7.50 -9.32
N PRO A 224 15.78 7.99 -8.11
CA PRO A 224 14.39 8.21 -7.72
C PRO A 224 13.66 9.22 -8.61
N ALA A 225 14.38 10.14 -9.28
CA ALA A 225 13.76 11.07 -10.23
C ALA A 225 13.18 10.35 -11.46
N VAL A 226 13.75 9.19 -11.83
CA VAL A 226 13.19 8.32 -12.88
C VAL A 226 11.93 7.62 -12.37
N THR A 227 11.93 7.16 -11.11
CA THR A 227 10.73 6.57 -10.48
C THR A 227 9.60 7.59 -10.39
N ALA A 228 9.87 8.84 -10.01
CA ALA A 228 8.88 9.91 -9.89
C ALA A 228 8.15 10.22 -11.21
N GLN A 229 8.78 9.94 -12.36
CA GLN A 229 8.17 10.12 -13.69
C GLN A 229 7.22 8.97 -14.07
N ARG A 230 7.25 7.87 -13.32
CA ARG A 230 6.42 6.68 -13.56
C ARG A 230 5.28 6.68 -12.54
N PRO A 231 4.02 6.82 -12.97
CA PRO A 231 2.88 6.82 -12.06
C PRO A 231 2.72 5.45 -11.40
N LEU A 232 3.14 5.35 -10.13
CA LEU A 232 2.97 4.17 -9.30
C LEU A 232 1.85 4.41 -8.29
N SER A 233 1.16 3.33 -7.94
CA SER A 233 0.11 3.29 -6.95
C SER A 233 0.40 2.21 -5.90
N PHE A 234 -0.28 2.27 -4.77
CA PHE A 234 -0.08 1.36 -3.64
C PHE A 234 -1.39 0.98 -2.99
N PHE A 235 -1.50 -0.26 -2.53
CA PHE A 235 -2.54 -0.68 -1.59
C PHE A 235 -1.93 -1.48 -0.44
N ALA A 236 -2.29 -1.11 0.80
CA ALA A 236 -1.97 -1.88 1.99
C ALA A 236 -2.90 -3.09 2.15
N TYR A 237 -2.35 -4.23 2.57
CA TYR A 237 -3.11 -5.47 2.77
C TYR A 237 -2.72 -6.26 4.03
N GLY A 238 -1.74 -5.79 4.80
CA GLY A 238 -1.27 -6.53 5.97
C GLY A 238 -0.16 -5.84 6.75
N LEU A 239 0.42 -6.58 7.70
CA LEU A 239 1.40 -6.06 8.66
C LEU A 239 2.70 -6.86 8.67
N GLY A 240 3.77 -6.18 9.07
CA GLY A 240 5.03 -6.76 9.56
C GLY A 240 5.15 -6.61 11.08
N ALA A 241 6.29 -6.11 11.55
CA ALA A 241 6.48 -5.77 12.97
C ALA A 241 5.58 -4.63 13.45
N VAL A 242 5.00 -4.78 14.65
CA VAL A 242 4.16 -3.76 15.30
C VAL A 242 4.58 -3.60 16.76
N ARG A 243 4.68 -2.36 17.24
CA ARG A 243 4.94 -2.03 18.65
C ARG A 243 4.18 -0.79 19.07
N GLY A 244 3.62 -0.81 20.28
CA GLY A 244 2.88 0.31 20.84
C GLY A 244 1.47 0.48 20.23
N TRP A 245 0.85 -0.60 19.76
CA TRP A 245 -0.50 -0.56 19.20
C TRP A 245 -1.32 -1.78 19.62
N THR A 246 -2.57 -1.54 20.03
CA THR A 246 -3.54 -2.61 20.26
C THR A 246 -4.19 -2.95 18.92
N LEU A 247 -3.85 -4.13 18.39
CA LEU A 247 -4.39 -4.59 17.12
C LEU A 247 -5.91 -4.80 17.21
N PRO A 248 -6.66 -4.46 16.15
CA PRO A 248 -8.06 -4.88 16.01
C PRO A 248 -8.21 -6.40 16.13
N ALA A 249 -9.39 -6.87 16.52
CA ALA A 249 -9.65 -8.31 16.66
C ALA A 249 -9.69 -9.03 15.31
N THR A 250 -10.00 -8.31 14.23
CA THR A 250 -10.20 -8.85 12.89
C THR A 250 -9.26 -8.22 11.86
N HIS A 251 -9.01 -8.95 10.78
CA HIS A 251 -8.26 -8.49 9.62
C HIS A 251 -9.01 -7.36 8.89
N SER A 252 -10.34 -7.44 8.79
CA SER A 252 -11.14 -6.32 8.25
C SER A 252 -10.95 -5.04 9.05
N GLY A 253 -11.03 -5.11 10.39
CA GLY A 253 -10.82 -3.97 11.27
C GLY A 253 -9.37 -3.46 11.24
N LEU A 254 -8.41 -4.34 10.99
CA LEU A 254 -7.03 -3.96 10.72
C LEU A 254 -6.93 -3.10 9.45
N LEU A 255 -7.55 -3.52 8.35
CA LEU A 255 -7.55 -2.76 7.11
C LEU A 255 -8.23 -1.38 7.27
N ASP A 256 -9.34 -1.33 8.01
CA ASP A 256 -10.02 -0.07 8.33
C ASP A 256 -9.13 0.86 9.17
N ALA A 257 -8.36 0.31 10.12
CA ALA A 257 -7.41 1.10 10.89
C ALA A 257 -6.22 1.59 10.06
N LEU A 258 -5.72 0.81 9.10
CA LEU A 258 -4.69 1.27 8.15
C LEU A 258 -5.21 2.41 7.29
N ALA A 259 -6.47 2.33 6.82
CA ALA A 259 -7.11 3.42 6.11
C ALA A 259 -7.24 4.69 6.99
N ALA A 260 -7.58 4.53 8.28
CA ALA A 260 -7.63 5.65 9.22
C ALA A 260 -6.26 6.31 9.49
N PHE A 261 -5.15 5.59 9.30
CA PHE A 261 -3.80 6.17 9.31
C PHE A 261 -3.43 6.90 8.02
N GLY A 262 -4.33 6.96 7.03
CA GLY A 262 -4.14 7.65 5.75
C GLY A 262 -3.46 6.79 4.68
N LEU A 263 -3.38 5.47 4.87
CA LEU A 263 -2.87 4.55 3.85
C LEU A 263 -3.97 4.16 2.87
N PRO A 264 -3.66 4.00 1.57
CA PRO A 264 -4.63 3.50 0.61
C PRO A 264 -4.93 2.02 0.87
N VAL A 265 -6.21 1.70 1.04
CA VAL A 265 -6.71 0.34 1.20
C VAL A 265 -7.82 0.12 0.19
N CYS A 266 -7.74 -0.95 -0.58
CA CYS A 266 -8.70 -1.20 -1.66
C CYS A 266 -10.10 -1.45 -1.11
N GLU A 267 -11.08 -0.71 -1.63
CA GLU A 267 -12.49 -0.79 -1.23
C GLU A 267 -13.17 -2.07 -1.71
N ASP A 268 -12.61 -2.73 -2.73
CA ASP A 268 -13.09 -3.99 -3.27
C ASP A 268 -12.67 -5.18 -2.40
N ARG A 269 -13.11 -5.13 -1.15
CA ARG A 269 -12.92 -6.13 -0.11
C ARG A 269 -14.25 -6.38 0.61
N CYS A 270 -14.42 -7.56 1.18
CA CYS A 270 -15.58 -7.83 2.02
C CYS A 270 -15.26 -8.80 3.16
N VAL A 271 -16.17 -8.87 4.13
CA VAL A 271 -16.24 -10.00 5.06
C VAL A 271 -17.21 -11.02 4.49
N ALA A 272 -16.69 -12.17 4.08
CA ALA A 272 -17.42 -13.29 3.54
C ALA A 272 -17.70 -14.35 4.62
N LEU A 273 -18.86 -14.99 4.57
CA LEU A 273 -19.27 -16.02 5.54
C LEU A 273 -19.21 -17.40 4.88
N GLY A 274 -18.31 -18.26 5.38
CA GLY A 274 -18.14 -19.63 4.90
C GLY A 274 -17.79 -19.74 3.41
N ALA A 275 -17.84 -20.97 2.89
CA ALA A 275 -17.56 -21.26 1.49
C ALA A 275 -18.45 -20.47 0.52
N GLU A 276 -19.76 -20.39 0.77
CA GLU A 276 -20.71 -19.71 -0.12
C GLU A 276 -20.37 -18.23 -0.31
N GLY A 277 -19.98 -17.53 0.77
CA GLY A 277 -19.53 -16.15 0.70
C GLY A 277 -18.25 -15.98 -0.13
N LEU A 278 -17.29 -16.89 0.01
CA LEU A 278 -16.04 -16.86 -0.75
C LEU A 278 -16.28 -17.09 -2.25
N VAL A 279 -17.15 -18.03 -2.60
CA VAL A 279 -17.56 -18.32 -3.98
C VAL A 279 -18.27 -17.12 -4.60
N ALA A 280 -19.18 -16.50 -3.85
CA ALA A 280 -19.89 -15.30 -4.31
C ALA A 280 -18.92 -14.15 -4.60
N PHE A 281 -17.96 -13.89 -3.71
CA PHE A 281 -16.95 -12.85 -3.90
C PHE A 281 -16.07 -13.13 -5.13
N HIS A 282 -15.56 -14.36 -5.28
CA HIS A 282 -14.76 -14.77 -6.44
C HIS A 282 -15.50 -14.47 -7.75
N LYS A 283 -16.74 -14.93 -7.86
CA LYS A 283 -17.56 -14.74 -9.07
C LYS A 283 -17.87 -13.26 -9.33
N GLN A 284 -18.16 -12.48 -8.29
CA GLN A 284 -18.43 -11.06 -8.43
C GLN A 284 -17.21 -10.31 -8.98
N ILE A 285 -16.02 -10.60 -8.47
CA ILE A 285 -14.78 -9.97 -8.93
C ILE A 285 -14.41 -10.45 -10.34
N GLU A 286 -14.60 -11.73 -10.66
CA GLU A 286 -14.37 -12.28 -12.01
C GLU A 286 -15.10 -11.49 -13.09
N VAL A 287 -16.40 -11.23 -12.88
CA VAL A 287 -17.28 -10.53 -13.84
C VAL A 287 -16.78 -9.13 -14.18
N ARG A 288 -16.14 -8.43 -13.23
CA ARG A 288 -15.67 -7.06 -13.40
C ARG A 288 -14.15 -6.93 -13.48
N ARG A 289 -13.41 -8.05 -13.50
CA ARG A 289 -11.94 -8.10 -13.50
C ARG A 289 -11.33 -7.21 -14.58
N ASP A 290 -11.90 -7.24 -15.78
CA ASP A 290 -11.39 -6.46 -16.92
C ASP A 290 -11.79 -4.98 -16.86
N ALA A 291 -12.78 -4.63 -16.04
CA ALA A 291 -13.17 -3.24 -15.82
C ALA A 291 -12.36 -2.56 -14.70
N LEU A 292 -11.57 -3.31 -13.93
CA LEU A 292 -10.72 -2.74 -12.89
C LEU A 292 -9.63 -1.85 -13.52
N PRO A 293 -9.22 -0.76 -12.84
CA PRO A 293 -8.17 0.13 -13.35
C PRO A 293 -6.77 -0.45 -13.17
N PHE A 294 -6.62 -1.70 -12.73
CA PHE A 294 -5.35 -2.37 -12.49
C PHE A 294 -5.50 -3.88 -12.68
N ASP A 295 -4.37 -4.57 -12.83
CA ASP A 295 -4.36 -6.01 -13.03
C ASP A 295 -4.45 -6.76 -11.70
N ILE A 296 -5.26 -7.82 -11.72
CA ILE A 296 -5.36 -8.82 -10.66
C ILE A 296 -5.24 -10.21 -11.28
N ASP A 297 -4.60 -11.14 -10.57
CA ASP A 297 -4.48 -12.54 -10.99
C ASP A 297 -5.38 -13.49 -10.18
N GLY A 298 -6.19 -12.95 -9.27
CA GLY A 298 -7.10 -13.71 -8.42
C GLY A 298 -7.66 -12.86 -7.28
N VAL A 299 -8.10 -13.56 -6.24
CA VAL A 299 -8.49 -13.01 -4.95
C VAL A 299 -7.69 -13.69 -3.84
N VAL A 300 -7.60 -13.04 -2.68
CA VAL A 300 -6.98 -13.59 -1.48
C VAL A 300 -8.04 -13.74 -0.42
N TYR A 301 -8.14 -14.93 0.15
CA TYR A 301 -8.98 -15.20 1.32
C TYR A 301 -8.09 -15.27 2.55
N LYS A 302 -8.52 -14.64 3.64
CA LYS A 302 -7.87 -14.68 4.95
C LYS A 302 -8.92 -14.94 6.01
N VAL A 303 -8.69 -15.85 6.94
CA VAL A 303 -9.56 -15.98 8.13
C VAL A 303 -9.61 -14.63 8.83
N ASN A 304 -10.81 -14.10 9.08
CA ASN A 304 -10.98 -12.72 9.52
C ASN A 304 -10.48 -12.52 10.96
N SER A 305 -10.71 -13.48 11.86
CA SER A 305 -10.26 -13.37 13.25
C SER A 305 -8.74 -13.51 13.38
N LEU A 306 -8.06 -12.50 13.93
CA LEU A 306 -6.62 -12.55 14.19
C LEU A 306 -6.24 -13.53 15.30
N ALA A 307 -7.20 -13.91 16.15
CA ALA A 307 -6.99 -14.98 17.14
C ALA A 307 -6.95 -16.35 16.43
N LEU A 308 -7.87 -16.60 15.51
CA LEU A 308 -7.90 -17.85 14.73
C LEU A 308 -6.71 -17.94 13.77
N GLN A 309 -6.24 -16.83 13.20
CA GLN A 309 -4.99 -16.83 12.42
C GLN A 309 -3.78 -17.31 13.25
N ARG A 310 -3.70 -16.89 14.52
CA ARG A 310 -2.65 -17.33 15.45
C ARG A 310 -2.76 -18.81 15.80
N GLU A 311 -3.98 -19.30 15.99
CA GLU A 311 -4.26 -20.71 16.28
C GLU A 311 -3.89 -21.62 15.10
N LEU A 312 -4.32 -21.26 13.89
CA LEU A 312 -4.02 -21.99 12.65
C LEU A 312 -2.52 -21.97 12.31
N GLY A 313 -1.85 -20.84 12.57
CA GLY A 313 -0.42 -20.68 12.34
C GLY A 313 -0.01 -20.91 10.88
N PHE A 314 1.10 -21.61 10.70
CA PHE A 314 1.78 -21.75 9.41
C PHE A 314 2.08 -23.22 9.07
N LYS A 315 2.23 -23.51 7.77
CA LYS A 315 2.84 -24.73 7.24
C LYS A 315 4.11 -24.33 6.50
N THR A 316 5.26 -24.70 7.04
CA THR A 316 6.57 -24.28 6.52
C THR A 316 6.70 -22.74 6.48
N ARG A 317 6.42 -22.12 5.33
CA ARG A 317 6.50 -20.66 5.10
C ARG A 317 5.19 -20.09 4.52
N GLU A 318 4.08 -20.83 4.63
CA GLU A 318 2.77 -20.39 4.13
C GLU A 318 1.76 -20.36 5.28
N PRO A 319 0.95 -19.30 5.42
CA PRO A 319 -0.11 -19.23 6.42
C PRO A 319 -1.19 -20.26 6.11
N ARG A 320 -1.65 -21.01 7.11
CA ARG A 320 -2.78 -21.94 6.93
C ARG A 320 -4.13 -21.22 6.82
N TRP A 321 -4.17 -20.01 7.37
CA TRP A 321 -5.33 -19.15 7.46
C TRP A 321 -5.54 -18.26 6.23
N ALA A 322 -4.70 -18.38 5.18
CA ALA A 322 -4.90 -17.62 3.94
C ALA A 322 -4.59 -18.44 2.69
N VAL A 323 -5.27 -18.10 1.58
CA VAL A 323 -5.04 -18.70 0.27
C VAL A 323 -5.23 -17.66 -0.84
N ALA A 324 -4.43 -17.76 -1.90
CA ALA A 324 -4.60 -17.01 -3.13
C ALA A 324 -5.38 -17.87 -4.14
N HIS A 325 -6.65 -17.55 -4.36
CA HIS A 325 -7.52 -18.25 -5.31
C HIS A 325 -7.47 -17.53 -6.66
N LYS A 326 -6.85 -18.19 -7.65
CA LYS A 326 -6.56 -17.58 -8.95
C LYS A 326 -7.71 -17.73 -9.93
N TYR A 327 -7.81 -16.75 -10.83
CA TYR A 327 -8.61 -16.90 -12.05
C TYR A 327 -7.84 -17.72 -13.09
N PRO A 328 -8.55 -18.28 -14.09
CA PRO A 328 -7.90 -18.80 -15.28
C PRO A 328 -6.95 -17.76 -15.88
N ALA A 329 -5.82 -18.23 -16.39
CA ALA A 329 -4.93 -17.39 -17.17
C ALA A 329 -5.73 -16.80 -18.34
N GLN A 330 -5.62 -15.49 -18.55
CA GLN A 330 -6.13 -14.90 -19.78
C GLN A 330 -5.30 -15.48 -20.93
N GLU A 331 -5.94 -16.15 -21.88
CA GLU A 331 -5.30 -16.48 -23.16
C GLU A 331 -4.88 -15.15 -23.80
N GLN A 332 -3.58 -14.98 -24.01
CA GLN A 332 -2.99 -13.80 -24.68
C GLN A 332 -3.16 -13.88 -26.19
#